data_AF-A0A9C7QEV1-F1
#
_entry.id   AF-A0A9C7QEV1-F1
#
_cell.length_a   1.000
_cell.length_b   1.000
_cell.length_c   1.000
_cell.angle_alpha   90.00
_cell.angle_beta   90.00
_cell.angle_gamma   90.00
#
_symmetry.space_group_name_H-M   'P 1'
#
loop_
_entity.id
_entity.type
_entity.pdbx_description
1 polymer ?
#
loop_
_entity_poly.entity_id
_entity_poly.type
_entity_poly.pdbx_seq_one_letter_code
_entity_poly.pdbx_strand_id
1 'polypeptide(L)'
;LFGTNKGTIINLAVKGNIDSSAGSSMSNYSGGICAVNDGMIYGCSFDGKINGGANNTGAVCGRNNETISNCFALANVKATNGNVGGIAALGKEGSELKSCYFVGTAFSNSTVGLISLSSSENCYYNKEVCQFDEEQSSTGLTTLEMTSYSALAKMILTDDIWEKLPNDTANGVAYYPSFKGSTYVPSVKYTAKLELNRVGDEAPVYGDDIEFTTKAAIIFRNDYYGGDVSAEDNTGSFNV
;
A
#
# COMPACT_ATOMS: atom_id res chain seq x y z
N LEU A 1 -5.72 1.44 18.55
CA LEU A 1 -5.00 1.55 19.84
C LEU A 1 -5.66 2.56 20.77
N PHE A 2 -5.88 3.79 20.29
CA PHE A 2 -6.59 4.85 21.01
C PHE A 2 -8.06 4.94 20.55
N GLY A 3 -8.96 5.41 21.42
CA GLY A 3 -10.34 5.74 21.00
C GLY A 3 -10.34 7.03 20.18
N THR A 4 -10.18 8.16 20.86
CA THR A 4 -10.08 9.48 20.24
C THR A 4 -8.73 10.09 20.55
N ASN A 5 -7.99 10.50 19.53
CA ASN A 5 -6.82 11.36 19.70
C ASN A 5 -7.27 12.82 19.79
N LYS A 6 -6.91 13.54 20.86
CA LYS A 6 -7.12 15.00 21.01
C LYS A 6 -5.80 15.78 21.13
N GLY A 7 -4.67 15.09 20.95
CA GLY A 7 -3.34 15.64 21.09
C GLY A 7 -2.47 15.21 19.93
N THR A 8 -1.29 14.68 20.24
CA THR A 8 -0.30 14.30 19.25
C THR A 8 0.09 12.83 19.40
N ILE A 9 -0.01 12.07 18.31
CA ILE A 9 0.53 10.72 18.17
C ILE A 9 1.64 10.79 17.13
N ILE A 10 2.87 10.45 17.52
CA ILE A 10 4.05 10.54 16.64
C ILE A 10 4.94 9.32 16.74
N ASN A 11 5.63 9.00 15.64
CA ASN A 11 6.71 8.00 15.58
C ASN A 11 6.30 6.64 16.17
N LEU A 12 5.10 6.19 15.80
CA LEU A 12 4.48 4.99 16.33
C LEU A 12 4.26 3.98 15.20
N ALA A 13 4.86 2.79 15.33
CA ALA A 13 4.58 1.65 14.49
C ALA A 13 3.72 0.64 15.25
N VAL A 14 2.52 0.36 14.75
CA VAL A 14 1.60 -0.62 15.35
C VAL A 14 1.49 -1.82 14.43
N LYS A 15 1.69 -3.03 14.98
CA LYS A 15 1.43 -4.29 14.29
C LYS A 15 0.36 -5.07 15.03
N GLY A 16 -0.72 -5.46 14.35
CA GLY A 16 -1.77 -6.25 14.98
C GLY A 16 -3.04 -6.42 14.15
N ASN A 17 -3.89 -7.32 14.59
CA ASN A 17 -5.21 -7.54 14.01
C ASN A 17 -6.29 -6.93 14.91
N ILE A 18 -7.22 -6.21 14.31
CA ILE A 18 -8.33 -5.56 14.99
C ILE A 18 -9.64 -6.16 14.48
N ASP A 19 -10.50 -6.57 15.41
CA ASP A 19 -11.88 -6.94 15.13
C ASP A 19 -12.80 -6.04 15.94
N SER A 20 -13.48 -5.12 15.25
CA SER A 20 -14.46 -4.20 15.81
C SER A 20 -15.87 -4.51 15.29
N SER A 21 -16.11 -5.74 14.82
CA SER A 21 -17.42 -6.16 14.31
C SER A 21 -18.51 -6.14 15.38
N ALA A 22 -18.15 -6.48 16.62
CA ALA A 22 -19.02 -6.38 17.79
C ALA A 22 -19.25 -4.90 18.18
N GLY A 23 -20.51 -4.45 18.14
CA GLY A 23 -20.88 -3.05 18.41
C GLY A 23 -20.74 -2.12 17.19
N SER A 24 -20.62 -2.67 15.99
CA SER A 24 -20.41 -1.87 14.79
C SER A 24 -21.67 -1.18 14.27
N SER A 25 -21.53 0.09 13.84
CA SER A 25 -22.58 0.89 13.21
C SER A 25 -21.97 1.93 12.27
N MET A 26 -22.73 2.43 11.30
CA MET A 26 -22.24 3.45 10.36
C MET A 26 -21.95 4.82 11.03
N SER A 27 -22.34 5.00 12.30
CA SER A 27 -21.98 6.19 13.10
C SER A 27 -20.68 6.02 13.88
N ASN A 28 -20.12 4.80 13.91
CA ASN A 28 -18.91 4.46 14.62
C ASN A 28 -17.70 4.47 13.67
N TYR A 29 -16.52 4.51 14.28
CA TYR A 29 -15.24 4.63 13.59
C TYR A 29 -14.27 3.57 14.09
N SER A 30 -13.35 3.14 13.24
CA SER A 30 -12.33 2.16 13.62
C SER A 30 -11.02 2.41 12.88
N GLY A 31 -9.91 2.17 13.56
CA GLY A 31 -8.60 2.18 12.94
C GLY A 31 -7.50 1.61 13.80
N GLY A 32 -6.37 1.32 13.13
CA GLY A 32 -5.18 0.72 13.71
C GLY A 32 -4.61 1.52 14.86
N ILE A 33 -4.47 2.83 14.63
CA ILE A 33 -3.87 3.78 15.57
C ILE A 33 -4.97 4.37 16.45
N CYS A 34 -5.96 5.06 15.88
CA CYS A 34 -7.12 5.55 16.63
C CYS A 34 -8.45 5.33 15.90
N ALA A 35 -9.58 5.46 16.58
CA ALA A 35 -10.88 5.50 15.88
C ALA A 35 -11.14 6.89 15.28
N VAL A 36 -10.93 7.95 16.08
CA VAL A 36 -11.13 9.36 15.67
C VAL A 36 -9.87 10.18 15.95
N ASN A 37 -9.46 11.00 14.99
CA ASN A 37 -8.37 11.96 15.13
C ASN A 37 -8.90 13.39 15.19
N ASP A 38 -8.94 13.97 16.39
CA ASP A 38 -9.20 15.40 16.67
C ASP A 38 -7.90 16.15 17.01
N GLY A 39 -6.76 15.67 16.52
CA GLY A 39 -5.44 16.25 16.75
C GLY A 39 -4.46 15.91 15.63
N MET A 40 -3.21 15.65 15.97
CA MET A 40 -2.18 15.31 15.00
C MET A 40 -1.75 13.85 15.08
N ILE A 41 -1.73 13.16 13.94
CA ILE A 41 -1.01 11.89 13.75
C ILE A 41 0.09 12.14 12.71
N TYR A 42 1.34 11.87 13.10
CA TYR A 42 2.49 12.18 12.26
C TYR A 42 3.58 11.11 12.36
N GLY A 43 4.12 10.64 11.24
CA GLY A 43 5.22 9.67 11.28
C GLY A 43 4.81 8.32 11.86
N CYS A 44 3.58 7.87 11.60
CA CYS A 44 3.07 6.61 12.16
C CYS A 44 2.81 5.55 11.10
N SER A 45 2.83 4.29 11.52
CA SER A 45 2.51 3.17 10.65
C SER A 45 1.61 2.13 11.28
N PHE A 46 0.83 1.44 10.44
CA PHE A 46 0.05 0.28 10.84
C PHE A 46 0.32 -0.92 9.91
N ASP A 47 0.54 -2.09 10.50
CA ASP A 47 0.70 -3.38 9.80
C ASP A 47 -0.29 -4.40 10.37
N GLY A 48 -1.18 -4.94 9.54
CA GLY A 48 -2.04 -6.04 9.93
C GLY A 48 -3.43 -6.02 9.30
N LYS A 49 -4.43 -6.53 10.03
CA LYS A 49 -5.80 -6.69 9.51
C LYS A 49 -6.80 -5.94 10.36
N ILE A 50 -7.78 -5.29 9.73
CA ILE A 50 -8.88 -4.62 10.44
C ILE A 50 -10.20 -5.12 9.87
N ASN A 51 -11.04 -5.70 10.74
CA ASN A 51 -12.44 -6.00 10.47
C ASN A 51 -13.35 -4.99 11.20
N GLY A 52 -13.78 -3.97 10.47
CA GLY A 52 -14.58 -2.84 10.94
C GLY A 52 -16.05 -3.16 11.23
N GLY A 53 -16.59 -4.28 10.75
CA GLY A 53 -18.04 -4.51 10.73
C GLY A 53 -18.77 -3.38 9.97
N ALA A 54 -19.80 -2.77 10.56
CA ALA A 54 -20.48 -1.61 9.98
C ALA A 54 -19.79 -0.24 10.22
N ASN A 55 -18.61 -0.18 10.83
CA ASN A 55 -17.92 1.08 11.14
C ASN A 55 -17.24 1.69 9.91
N ASN A 56 -17.10 3.02 9.91
CA ASN A 56 -16.21 3.69 8.97
C ASN A 56 -14.76 3.42 9.40
N THR A 57 -13.99 2.74 8.55
CA THR A 57 -12.77 2.06 8.97
C THR A 57 -11.59 2.43 8.09
N GLY A 58 -10.51 2.94 8.68
CA GLY A 58 -9.25 3.15 7.98
C GLY A 58 -8.06 2.56 8.72
N ALA A 59 -6.97 2.25 8.02
CA ALA A 59 -5.83 1.58 8.66
C ALA A 59 -5.20 2.41 9.78
N VAL A 60 -5.12 3.74 9.61
CA VAL A 60 -4.65 4.66 10.65
C VAL A 60 -5.80 5.08 11.55
N CYS A 61 -6.88 5.62 10.96
CA CYS A 61 -8.08 5.99 11.71
C CYS A 61 -9.37 5.83 10.92
N GLY A 62 -10.52 5.79 11.59
CA GLY A 62 -11.81 5.81 10.90
C GLY A 62 -12.19 7.21 10.44
N ARG A 63 -12.03 8.22 11.31
CA ARG A 63 -12.33 9.62 11.00
C ARG A 63 -11.19 10.55 11.36
N ASN A 64 -10.75 11.32 10.36
CA ASN A 64 -9.81 12.41 10.54
C ASN A 64 -10.57 13.75 10.62
N ASN A 65 -10.50 14.44 11.74
CA ASN A 65 -11.07 15.79 11.88
C ASN A 65 -10.01 16.89 11.80
N GLU A 66 -8.72 16.54 11.90
CA GLU A 66 -7.58 17.46 11.93
C GLU A 66 -6.46 16.94 11.00
N THR A 67 -5.25 16.66 11.49
CA THR A 67 -4.09 16.35 10.63
C THR A 67 -3.63 14.91 10.74
N ILE A 68 -3.51 14.23 9.60
CA ILE A 68 -2.71 13.03 9.40
C ILE A 68 -1.65 13.33 8.35
N SER A 69 -0.39 13.12 8.68
CA SER A 69 0.68 13.33 7.71
C SER A 69 1.85 12.38 7.89
N ASN A 70 2.57 12.10 6.81
CA ASN A 70 3.75 11.22 6.84
C ASN A 70 3.43 9.87 7.50
N CYS A 71 2.35 9.21 7.08
CA CYS A 71 1.92 7.93 7.65
C CYS A 71 1.81 6.86 6.58
N PHE A 72 1.96 5.60 6.95
CA PHE A 72 1.75 4.50 6.01
C PHE A 72 1.07 3.29 6.61
N ALA A 73 0.45 2.48 5.77
CA ALA A 73 -0.15 1.23 6.23
C ALA A 73 0.10 0.07 5.27
N LEU A 74 0.45 -1.08 5.84
CA LEU A 74 0.55 -2.37 5.18
C LEU A 74 -0.59 -3.25 5.73
N ALA A 75 -1.80 -3.13 5.16
CA ALA A 75 -2.97 -3.66 5.84
C ALA A 75 -4.10 -4.19 4.94
N ASN A 76 -4.82 -5.18 5.47
CA ASN A 76 -6.12 -5.56 4.94
C ASN A 76 -7.22 -4.87 5.77
N VAL A 77 -7.88 -3.90 5.17
CA VAL A 77 -8.94 -3.11 5.80
C VAL A 77 -10.28 -3.53 5.21
N LYS A 78 -11.15 -4.07 6.06
CA LYS A 78 -12.48 -4.53 5.68
C LYS A 78 -13.55 -3.89 6.54
N ALA A 79 -14.65 -3.46 5.93
CA ALA A 79 -15.93 -3.20 6.60
C ALA A 79 -17.04 -3.95 5.84
N THR A 80 -18.09 -4.36 6.54
CA THR A 80 -19.26 -4.99 5.92
C THR A 80 -20.21 -3.94 5.35
N ASN A 81 -20.51 -2.88 6.12
CA ASN A 81 -21.51 -1.87 5.74
C ASN A 81 -21.05 -0.41 5.99
N GLY A 82 -19.84 -0.22 6.52
CA GLY A 82 -19.27 1.11 6.72
C GLY A 82 -18.30 1.48 5.60
N ASN A 83 -17.93 2.75 5.52
CA ASN A 83 -16.95 3.19 4.53
C ASN A 83 -15.55 2.67 4.87
N VAL A 84 -14.72 2.42 3.86
CA VAL A 84 -13.32 2.03 4.08
C VAL A 84 -12.36 3.05 3.48
N GLY A 85 -11.26 3.30 4.19
CA GLY A 85 -10.12 4.07 3.73
C GLY A 85 -8.82 3.28 3.86
N GLY A 86 -7.91 3.32 2.88
CA GLY A 86 -6.58 2.74 3.06
C GLY A 86 -5.81 3.34 4.24
N ILE A 87 -5.95 4.66 4.46
CA ILE A 87 -5.37 5.37 5.62
C ILE A 87 -6.47 5.83 6.57
N ALA A 88 -7.44 6.59 6.06
CA ALA A 88 -8.57 7.10 6.84
C ALA A 88 -9.86 6.96 6.05
N ALA A 89 -10.95 6.46 6.65
CA ALA A 89 -12.19 6.33 5.87
C ALA A 89 -12.79 7.69 5.49
N LEU A 90 -12.92 8.59 6.47
CA LEU A 90 -13.56 9.90 6.30
C LEU A 90 -12.68 11.03 6.86
N GLY A 91 -12.80 12.21 6.26
CA GLY A 91 -12.19 13.46 6.69
C GLY A 91 -13.26 14.54 6.94
N LYS A 92 -13.05 15.41 7.93
CA LYS A 92 -13.83 16.66 8.08
C LYS A 92 -13.41 17.64 6.99
N GLU A 93 -14.32 18.51 6.58
CA GLU A 93 -13.96 19.67 5.76
C GLU A 93 -12.84 20.48 6.43
N GLY A 94 -11.78 20.78 5.67
CA GLY A 94 -10.58 21.45 6.16
C GLY A 94 -9.57 20.55 6.90
N SER A 95 -9.86 19.26 7.10
CA SER A 95 -8.87 18.31 7.64
C SER A 95 -7.75 18.03 6.63
N GLU A 96 -6.55 17.75 7.12
CA GLU A 96 -5.39 17.44 6.29
C GLU A 96 -5.08 15.94 6.32
N LEU A 97 -4.92 15.35 5.14
CA LEU A 97 -4.36 14.01 4.95
C LEU A 97 -3.29 14.08 3.87
N LYS A 98 -2.01 14.01 4.23
CA LYS A 98 -0.91 14.28 3.29
C LYS A 98 0.33 13.40 3.42
N SER A 99 1.03 13.19 2.31
CA SER A 99 2.31 12.45 2.29
C SER A 99 2.20 11.06 2.92
N CYS A 100 1.13 10.33 2.58
CA CYS A 100 0.85 9.02 3.13
C CYS A 100 0.83 7.94 2.05
N TYR A 101 1.00 6.68 2.42
CA TYR A 101 0.78 5.61 1.45
C TYR A 101 0.19 4.32 2.02
N PHE A 102 -0.57 3.62 1.19
CA PHE A 102 -1.25 2.40 1.54
C PHE A 102 -0.82 1.24 0.64
N VAL A 103 -0.46 0.12 1.26
CA VAL A 103 -0.21 -1.15 0.58
C VAL A 103 -1.11 -2.19 1.21
N GLY A 104 -1.97 -2.82 0.42
CA GLY A 104 -2.88 -3.85 0.90
C GLY A 104 -4.25 -3.73 0.28
N THR A 105 -5.25 -4.32 0.92
CA THR A 105 -6.60 -4.43 0.39
C THR A 105 -7.58 -3.58 1.18
N ALA A 106 -8.48 -2.90 0.48
CA ALA A 106 -9.57 -2.12 1.07
C ALA A 106 -10.90 -2.68 0.55
N PHE A 107 -11.76 -3.19 1.42
CA PHE A 107 -13.02 -3.84 1.02
C PHE A 107 -14.22 -3.35 1.82
N SER A 108 -15.29 -2.95 1.13
CA SER A 108 -16.59 -2.69 1.72
C SER A 108 -17.73 -3.02 0.76
N ASN A 109 -18.90 -3.40 1.29
CA ASN A 109 -20.14 -3.42 0.50
C ASN A 109 -20.80 -2.02 0.39
N SER A 110 -20.22 -1.01 1.04
CA SER A 110 -20.59 0.40 0.91
C SER A 110 -19.56 1.10 0.01
N THR A 111 -18.95 2.21 0.43
CA THR A 111 -17.96 2.95 -0.36
C THR A 111 -16.53 2.69 0.13
N VAL A 112 -15.59 2.61 -0.81
CA VAL A 112 -14.16 2.42 -0.54
C VAL A 112 -13.38 3.60 -1.10
N GLY A 113 -12.68 4.34 -0.25
CA GLY A 113 -11.65 5.28 -0.63
C GLY A 113 -10.27 4.62 -0.52
N LEU A 114 -9.51 4.59 -1.61
CA LEU A 114 -8.23 3.84 -1.66
C LEU A 114 -7.20 4.40 -0.68
N ILE A 115 -7.28 5.71 -0.42
CA ILE A 115 -6.61 6.38 0.69
C ILE A 115 -7.65 6.86 1.70
N SER A 116 -8.63 7.61 1.21
CA SER A 116 -9.75 8.17 1.95
C SER A 116 -10.89 8.56 1.00
N LEU A 117 -12.11 8.68 1.53
CA LEU A 117 -13.24 9.30 0.81
C LEU A 117 -13.22 10.84 0.88
N SER A 118 -12.21 11.40 1.52
CA SER A 118 -11.98 12.85 1.61
C SER A 118 -10.69 13.24 0.91
N SER A 119 -10.49 14.54 0.72
CA SER A 119 -9.29 15.06 0.03
C SER A 119 -8.01 14.52 0.68
N SER A 120 -7.06 14.14 -0.16
CA SER A 120 -5.73 13.71 0.26
C SER A 120 -4.68 14.27 -0.71
N GLU A 121 -3.55 14.70 -0.18
CA GLU A 121 -2.47 15.35 -0.94
C GLU A 121 -1.21 14.48 -0.90
N ASN A 122 -0.57 14.24 -2.05
CA ASN A 122 0.65 13.42 -2.13
C ASN A 122 0.45 12.06 -1.43
N CYS A 123 -0.72 11.43 -1.65
CA CYS A 123 -1.04 10.13 -1.07
C CYS A 123 -1.19 9.08 -2.16
N TYR A 124 -0.60 7.91 -1.92
CA TYR A 124 -0.44 6.88 -2.94
C TYR A 124 -0.84 5.51 -2.43
N TYR A 125 -1.44 4.70 -3.26
CA TYR A 125 -1.73 3.31 -2.93
C TYR A 125 -1.13 2.35 -3.95
N ASN A 126 -0.90 1.11 -3.54
CA ASN A 126 -0.49 0.06 -4.46
C ASN A 126 -1.70 -0.46 -5.25
N LYS A 127 -1.78 -0.13 -6.54
CA LYS A 127 -2.92 -0.49 -7.40
C LYS A 127 -2.98 -1.95 -7.85
N GLU A 128 -1.88 -2.68 -7.71
CA GLU A 128 -1.81 -4.09 -8.08
C GLU A 128 -2.28 -5.00 -6.94
N VAL A 129 -2.25 -4.47 -5.71
CA VAL A 129 -2.65 -5.18 -4.49
C VAL A 129 -4.03 -4.74 -4.01
N CYS A 130 -4.36 -3.46 -4.16
CA CYS A 130 -5.64 -2.93 -3.73
C CYS A 130 -6.74 -3.36 -4.71
N GLN A 131 -7.66 -4.20 -4.26
CA GLN A 131 -8.80 -4.65 -5.07
C GLN A 131 -9.96 -3.67 -4.93
N PHE A 132 -10.35 -3.04 -6.03
CA PHE A 132 -11.52 -2.17 -6.11
C PHE A 132 -12.03 -2.14 -7.56
N ASP A 133 -13.35 -2.01 -7.72
CA ASP A 133 -14.00 -2.17 -9.03
C ASP A 133 -14.20 -0.83 -9.81
N GLU A 134 -13.95 0.34 -9.21
CA GLU A 134 -14.19 1.63 -9.86
C GLU A 134 -13.11 2.70 -9.58
N GLU A 135 -12.73 3.44 -10.62
CA GLU A 135 -11.74 4.53 -10.53
C GLU A 135 -12.12 5.57 -9.46
N GLN A 136 -11.29 5.65 -8.42
CA GLN A 136 -11.33 6.69 -7.39
C GLN A 136 -10.28 7.76 -7.73
N SER A 137 -10.47 8.98 -7.23
CA SER A 137 -9.58 10.14 -7.45
C SER A 137 -8.18 10.03 -6.80
N SER A 138 -7.78 8.86 -6.31
CA SER A 138 -6.50 8.62 -5.64
C SER A 138 -5.42 8.15 -6.62
N THR A 139 -4.16 8.49 -6.39
CA THR A 139 -3.04 8.12 -7.27
C THR A 139 -2.52 6.70 -6.97
N GLY A 140 -2.74 5.77 -7.90
CA GLY A 140 -2.27 4.40 -7.80
C GLY A 140 -0.89 4.19 -8.44
N LEU A 141 0.02 3.56 -7.70
CA LEU A 141 1.36 3.16 -8.18
C LEU A 141 1.49 1.63 -8.19
N THR A 142 2.36 1.11 -9.03
CA THR A 142 2.73 -0.32 -9.01
C THR A 142 3.65 -0.63 -7.84
N THR A 143 3.73 -1.90 -7.48
CA THR A 143 4.69 -2.46 -6.53
C THR A 143 6.12 -2.12 -6.93
N LEU A 144 6.44 -2.22 -8.23
CA LEU A 144 7.74 -1.84 -8.75
C LEU A 144 8.00 -0.34 -8.55
N GLU A 145 7.04 0.52 -8.84
CA GLU A 145 7.19 1.97 -8.63
C GLU A 145 7.43 2.31 -7.17
N MET A 146 6.64 1.73 -6.27
CA MET A 146 6.72 1.96 -4.82
C MET A 146 7.95 1.34 -4.16
N THR A 147 8.67 0.43 -4.83
CA THR A 147 9.89 -0.23 -4.30
C THR A 147 11.16 0.07 -5.09
N SER A 148 11.05 0.80 -6.19
CA SER A 148 12.18 1.30 -6.98
C SER A 148 13.04 2.29 -6.22
N TYR A 149 14.29 2.51 -6.67
CA TYR A 149 15.18 3.51 -6.07
C TYR A 149 14.65 4.95 -6.12
N SER A 150 13.78 5.25 -7.09
CA SER A 150 13.13 6.56 -7.22
C SER A 150 11.80 6.69 -6.47
N ALA A 151 11.45 5.72 -5.61
CA ALA A 151 10.16 5.68 -4.92
C ALA A 151 9.86 6.97 -4.11
N LEU A 152 10.85 7.55 -3.41
CA LEU A 152 10.65 8.81 -2.68
C LEU A 152 10.23 9.95 -3.61
N ALA A 153 10.90 10.10 -4.76
CA ALA A 153 10.57 11.12 -5.74
C ALA A 153 9.20 10.88 -6.39
N LYS A 154 8.88 9.63 -6.73
CA LYS A 154 7.56 9.25 -7.30
C LYS A 154 6.41 9.54 -6.34
N MET A 155 6.63 9.33 -5.05
CA MET A 155 5.64 9.51 -4.00
C MET A 155 5.73 10.88 -3.31
N ILE A 156 6.58 11.79 -3.82
CA ILE A 156 6.80 13.14 -3.27
C ILE A 156 7.03 13.09 -1.74
N LEU A 157 7.81 12.10 -1.30
CA LEU A 157 8.21 11.91 0.09
C LEU A 157 9.56 12.59 0.31
N THR A 158 9.62 13.52 1.26
CA THR A 158 10.87 14.24 1.54
C THR A 158 11.86 13.32 2.23
N ASP A 159 13.11 13.38 1.77
CA ASP A 159 14.19 12.61 2.38
C ASP A 159 14.55 13.15 3.77
N ASP A 160 14.11 14.33 4.19
CA ASP A 160 14.25 14.79 5.59
C ASP A 160 13.61 13.82 6.61
N ILE A 161 12.52 13.15 6.21
CA ILE A 161 11.72 12.27 7.07
C ILE A 161 11.86 10.81 6.63
N TRP A 162 11.81 10.59 5.32
CA TRP A 162 11.74 9.27 4.72
C TRP A 162 13.10 8.80 4.23
N GLU A 163 13.27 7.48 4.19
CA GLU A 163 14.38 6.81 3.53
C GLU A 163 13.87 5.69 2.65
N LYS A 164 14.63 5.40 1.59
CA LYS A 164 14.46 4.24 0.75
C LYS A 164 15.71 3.37 0.88
N LEU A 165 15.59 2.26 1.60
CA LEU A 165 16.69 1.30 1.67
C LEU A 165 16.91 0.62 0.30
N PRO A 166 18.18 0.31 -0.06
CA PRO A 166 18.47 -0.51 -1.22
C PRO A 166 17.77 -1.87 -1.13
N ASN A 167 17.23 -2.35 -2.24
CA ASN A 167 16.60 -3.68 -2.28
C ASN A 167 17.65 -4.76 -2.02
N ASP A 168 17.34 -5.75 -1.19
CA ASP A 168 18.22 -6.88 -0.89
C ASP A 168 18.04 -7.95 -1.96
N THR A 169 18.89 -7.87 -2.96
CA THR A 169 18.88 -8.76 -4.13
C THR A 169 19.30 -10.18 -3.79
N ALA A 170 20.11 -10.38 -2.74
CA ALA A 170 20.55 -11.71 -2.32
C ALA A 170 19.40 -12.51 -1.70
N ASN A 171 18.49 -11.83 -1.00
CA ASN A 171 17.36 -12.46 -0.31
C ASN A 171 15.99 -12.23 -0.99
N GLY A 172 15.99 -11.59 -2.16
CA GLY A 172 14.76 -11.26 -2.92
C GLY A 172 13.81 -10.40 -2.11
N VAL A 173 14.29 -9.31 -1.50
CA VAL A 173 13.47 -8.37 -0.71
C VAL A 173 13.51 -7.00 -1.36
N ALA A 174 12.35 -6.46 -1.69
CA ALA A 174 12.19 -5.08 -2.14
C ALA A 174 11.58 -4.25 -1.00
N TYR A 175 12.24 -3.16 -0.64
CA TYR A 175 11.79 -2.30 0.47
C TYR A 175 10.90 -1.19 -0.05
N TYR A 176 9.80 -0.91 0.65
CA TYR A 176 9.06 0.34 0.47
C TYR A 176 9.79 1.49 1.19
N PRO A 177 9.44 2.76 0.91
CA PRO A 177 9.85 3.88 1.75
C PRO A 177 9.56 3.62 3.23
N SER A 178 10.41 4.13 4.12
CA SER A 178 10.26 3.98 5.57
C SER A 178 10.76 5.24 6.27
N PHE A 179 10.51 5.41 7.56
CA PHE A 179 11.04 6.58 8.29
C PHE A 179 12.53 6.40 8.59
N LYS A 180 13.30 7.48 8.43
CA LYS A 180 14.74 7.50 8.73
C LYS A 180 15.04 6.96 10.12
N GLY A 181 15.88 5.93 10.20
CA GLY A 181 16.32 5.34 11.46
C GLY A 181 15.25 4.50 12.18
N SER A 182 14.13 4.22 11.51
CA SER A 182 13.12 3.29 12.01
C SER A 182 13.67 1.87 12.05
N THR A 183 13.37 1.12 13.10
CA THR A 183 13.63 -0.32 13.15
C THR A 183 12.61 -1.14 12.37
N TYR A 184 11.47 -0.53 12.02
CA TYR A 184 10.44 -1.15 11.18
C TYR A 184 10.59 -0.65 9.75
N VAL A 185 10.95 -1.58 8.85
CA VAL A 185 11.11 -1.33 7.42
C VAL A 185 10.10 -2.20 6.65
N PRO A 186 9.05 -1.61 6.03
CA PRO A 186 8.12 -2.35 5.20
C PRO A 186 8.78 -2.91 3.95
N SER A 187 8.43 -4.15 3.59
CA SER A 187 9.03 -4.83 2.45
C SER A 187 8.07 -5.82 1.79
N VAL A 188 8.41 -6.23 0.57
CA VAL A 188 7.76 -7.32 -0.17
C VAL A 188 8.82 -8.28 -0.70
N LYS A 189 8.52 -9.58 -0.70
CA LYS A 189 9.39 -10.60 -1.31
C LYS A 189 9.23 -10.58 -2.82
N TYR A 190 10.31 -10.81 -3.56
CA TYR A 190 10.25 -10.94 -5.01
C TYR A 190 11.18 -12.03 -5.54
N THR A 191 10.86 -12.53 -6.72
CA THR A 191 11.74 -13.36 -7.55
C THR A 191 11.93 -12.71 -8.91
N ALA A 192 13.16 -12.71 -9.42
CA ALA A 192 13.46 -12.29 -10.78
C ALA A 192 13.66 -13.52 -11.68
N LYS A 193 13.11 -13.48 -12.89
CA LYS A 193 13.19 -14.56 -13.87
C LYS A 193 13.53 -14.00 -15.25
N LEU A 194 14.42 -14.68 -15.96
CA LEU A 194 14.67 -14.48 -17.40
C LEU A 194 14.29 -15.77 -18.13
N GLU A 195 13.37 -15.66 -19.08
CA GLU A 195 12.93 -16.75 -19.94
C GLU A 195 13.44 -16.53 -21.36
N LEU A 196 13.96 -17.60 -21.97
CA LEU A 196 14.39 -17.65 -23.36
C LEU A 196 13.56 -18.73 -24.06
N ASN A 197 12.68 -18.33 -24.96
CA ASN A 197 11.80 -19.25 -25.68
C ASN A 197 12.19 -19.26 -27.16
N ARG A 198 12.56 -20.43 -27.69
CA ARG A 198 12.86 -20.59 -29.12
C ARG A 198 11.59 -20.35 -29.93
N VAL A 199 11.72 -19.59 -31.02
CA VAL A 199 10.63 -19.37 -31.97
C VAL A 199 10.49 -20.61 -32.85
N GLY A 200 9.26 -21.12 -32.98
CA GLY A 200 8.92 -22.28 -33.80
C GLY A 200 9.05 -23.63 -33.09
N ASP A 201 8.28 -24.60 -33.57
CA ASP A 201 8.12 -25.93 -32.95
C ASP A 201 8.96 -27.03 -33.62
N GLU A 202 9.45 -26.80 -34.85
CA GLU A 202 10.24 -27.78 -35.59
C GLU A 202 11.67 -27.87 -35.04
N ALA A 203 12.24 -29.08 -34.93
CA ALA A 203 13.61 -29.24 -34.46
C ALA A 203 14.59 -28.57 -35.45
N PRO A 204 15.51 -27.72 -34.99
CA PRO A 204 16.41 -26.99 -35.87
C PRO A 204 17.36 -27.95 -36.59
N VAL A 205 17.62 -27.69 -37.87
CA VAL A 205 18.60 -28.39 -38.69
C VAL A 205 19.83 -27.53 -38.95
N TYR A 206 20.91 -28.17 -39.38
CA TYR A 206 22.17 -27.48 -39.64
C TYR A 206 22.01 -26.44 -40.77
N GLY A 207 22.31 -25.18 -40.46
CA GLY A 207 22.15 -24.06 -41.38
C GLY A 207 20.92 -23.18 -41.11
N ASP A 208 20.07 -23.55 -40.14
CA ASP A 208 18.93 -22.73 -39.75
C ASP A 208 19.34 -21.48 -38.96
N ASP A 209 18.64 -20.39 -39.21
CA ASP A 209 18.64 -19.23 -38.33
C ASP A 209 17.73 -19.54 -37.13
N ILE A 210 18.31 -19.59 -35.92
CA ILE A 210 17.57 -19.85 -34.69
C ILE A 210 17.21 -18.52 -34.02
N GLU A 211 15.91 -18.24 -33.91
CA GLU A 211 15.39 -17.05 -33.24
C GLU A 211 14.87 -17.40 -31.83
N PHE A 212 15.06 -16.47 -30.89
CA PHE A 212 14.56 -16.56 -29.53
C PHE A 212 13.75 -15.32 -29.17
N THR A 213 12.70 -15.51 -28.39
CA THR A 213 12.06 -14.44 -27.64
C THR A 213 12.59 -14.43 -26.21
N THR A 214 12.70 -13.23 -25.65
CA THR A 214 13.15 -13.03 -24.27
C THR A 214 12.02 -12.44 -23.45
N LYS A 215 11.83 -12.95 -22.23
CA LYS A 215 10.93 -12.35 -21.25
C LYS A 215 11.64 -12.21 -19.91
N ALA A 216 11.81 -10.96 -19.46
CA ALA A 216 12.29 -10.64 -18.12
C ALA A 216 11.09 -10.33 -17.23
N ALA A 217 11.02 -10.95 -16.06
CA ALA A 217 9.91 -10.75 -15.13
C ALA A 217 10.43 -10.59 -13.69
N ILE A 218 9.83 -9.64 -12.96
CA ILE A 218 9.90 -9.56 -11.51
C ILE A 218 8.53 -9.93 -10.97
N ILE A 219 8.49 -10.95 -10.11
CA ILE A 219 7.27 -11.44 -9.48
C ILE A 219 7.35 -11.09 -8.01
N PHE A 220 6.46 -10.22 -7.54
CA PHE A 220 6.30 -9.83 -6.15
C PHE A 220 5.28 -10.73 -5.47
N ARG A 221 5.67 -11.30 -4.33
CA ARG A 221 4.80 -12.11 -3.50
C ARG A 221 3.69 -11.24 -2.93
N ASN A 222 2.45 -11.57 -3.26
CA ASN A 222 1.29 -10.87 -2.72
C ASN A 222 0.85 -11.53 -1.41
N ASP A 223 1.19 -10.93 -0.27
CA ASP A 223 0.77 -11.43 1.06
C ASP A 223 -0.68 -11.04 1.42
N TYR A 224 -1.41 -10.40 0.50
CA TYR A 224 -2.80 -10.01 0.66
C TYR A 224 -3.72 -10.98 -0.10
N TYR A 225 -4.81 -10.48 -0.71
CA TYR A 225 -5.75 -11.30 -1.47
C TYR A 225 -5.48 -11.18 -2.98
N GLY A 226 -5.59 -12.30 -3.70
CA GLY A 226 -5.24 -12.40 -5.12
C GLY A 226 -3.98 -13.24 -5.37
N GLY A 227 -3.53 -13.26 -6.63
CA GLY A 227 -2.25 -13.87 -7.02
C GLY A 227 -1.06 -12.94 -6.81
N ASP A 228 0.14 -13.47 -7.03
CA ASP A 228 1.37 -12.69 -7.08
C ASP A 228 1.30 -11.64 -8.20
N VAL A 229 2.04 -10.54 -8.00
CA VAL A 229 2.06 -9.40 -8.92
C VAL A 229 3.30 -9.50 -9.80
N SER A 230 3.16 -9.42 -11.12
CA SER A 230 4.29 -9.44 -12.05
C SER A 230 4.49 -8.10 -12.77
N ALA A 231 5.74 -7.68 -12.87
CA ALA A 231 6.20 -6.67 -13.82
C ALA A 231 7.05 -7.36 -14.89
N GLU A 232 6.67 -7.20 -16.16
CA GLU A 232 7.24 -7.95 -17.28
C GLU A 232 7.80 -7.01 -18.36
N ASP A 233 8.91 -7.39 -18.97
CA ASP A 233 9.43 -6.77 -20.18
C ASP A 233 9.79 -7.85 -21.22
N ASN A 234 9.30 -7.64 -22.44
CA ASN A 234 9.51 -8.52 -23.58
C ASN A 234 10.47 -7.91 -24.62
N THR A 235 11.06 -6.74 -24.35
CA THR A 235 11.93 -5.98 -25.26
C THR A 235 13.42 -6.07 -24.93
N GLY A 236 13.78 -6.67 -23.79
CA GLY A 236 15.16 -6.99 -23.44
C GLY A 236 15.88 -5.92 -22.61
N SER A 237 15.18 -4.97 -21.99
CA SER A 237 15.77 -3.97 -21.08
C SER A 237 14.88 -3.68 -19.87
N PHE A 238 15.25 -4.23 -18.70
CA PHE A 238 14.55 -4.00 -17.44
C PHE A 238 15.25 -2.90 -16.62
N ASN A 239 14.58 -1.77 -16.38
CA ASN A 239 15.01 -0.79 -15.37
C ASN A 239 14.36 -1.14 -14.03
N VAL A 240 15.15 -1.69 -13.09
CA VAL A 240 14.75 -2.02 -11.72
C VAL A 240 14.95 -0.83 -10.79
#